data_AF-A0A7W3VMM8-F1
#
_entry.id   AF-A0A7W3VMM8-F1
#
_cell.length_a   1.000
_cell.length_b   1.000
_cell.length_c   1.000
_cell.angle_alpha   90.00
_cell.angle_beta   90.00
_cell.angle_gamma   90.00
#
_symmetry.space_group_name_H-M   'P 1'
#
loop_
_entity.id
_entity.type
_entity.pdbx_description
1 polymer ?
#
loop_
_entity_poly.entity_id
_entity_poly.type
_entity_poly.pdbx_seq_one_letter_code
_entity_poly.pdbx_strand_id
1 'polypeptide(L)'
;MKSNLHFQSALVFSSDLLQKVNNCISENHCYTIWFGPIWDSKQLHALWMYVPNKTKAGIHFPPAYVNTLYKAHNVLIVLLDEQDLNVHRTMGNTLFKTSLSQDRLLYQCQDRPFPPLLFHPMDSFIGLYREKQALLTSYCQDFVASKINGSTLAYFKALEYNFEVLELLLIGVKNTADTFTKRLLLLERILPQMQTLFVKRHSQTYYLLEDLTLLSQATQDMTWGSALKKVQKKLQQIVEEVLAEIDRKTALVTPKKSSKKKQNDSFKYKEKLLPLLDTHEVEEIYQFHQTLYIHQNKQVKHYYLLAITHKKPSKALYQCIKEVARKDEGVHFTILAHTRCYIQDNVDFFASFFKGILKSKNRVYSNGYYPQIHWHKSTVIGNKLAAFKQKILTDKTYALLSPDWASSTSETFISTSQLHKYFVLKFQLYILHHLRYLPKTKHLTTLLHLALYAQNKEAATLHLQFKQLYPLLFDYTADHKEEKKYNLVLDQNTAKQLQQFFTTLEVH
;
A
#
# COMPACT_ATOMS: atom_id res chain seq x y z
N MET A 1 -40.01 -13.69 35.21
CA MET A 1 -40.35 -13.58 33.77
C MET A 1 -39.40 -14.47 32.99
N LYS A 2 -39.92 -15.49 32.28
CA LYS A 2 -39.10 -16.34 31.40
C LYS A 2 -38.98 -15.64 30.04
N SER A 3 -37.85 -14.99 29.77
CA SER A 3 -37.49 -14.55 28.42
C SER A 3 -36.92 -15.76 27.65
N ASN A 4 -37.66 -16.25 26.67
CA ASN A 4 -37.12 -17.25 25.75
C ASN A 4 -36.21 -16.53 24.74
N LEU A 5 -34.91 -16.56 24.99
CA LEU A 5 -33.89 -16.27 23.97
C LEU A 5 -34.00 -17.35 22.89
N HIS A 6 -34.57 -17.01 21.74
CA HIS A 6 -34.55 -17.88 20.58
C HIS A 6 -33.19 -17.74 19.87
N PHE A 7 -32.18 -18.41 20.38
CA PHE A 7 -30.98 -18.67 19.60
C PHE A 7 -31.34 -19.69 18.51
N GLN A 8 -31.68 -19.20 17.32
CA GLN A 8 -31.72 -20.09 16.16
C GLN A 8 -30.31 -20.67 15.94
N SER A 9 -30.27 -21.99 15.86
CA SER A 9 -29.11 -22.86 15.94
C SER A 9 -28.02 -22.51 14.93
N ALA A 10 -26.86 -22.04 15.44
CA ALA A 10 -25.48 -22.24 14.97
C ALA A 10 -24.55 -21.04 15.28
N LEU A 11 -24.62 -20.46 16.49
CA LEU A 11 -23.84 -19.26 16.83
C LEU A 11 -22.90 -19.46 18.01
N VAL A 12 -21.61 -19.19 17.73
CA VAL A 12 -20.42 -19.31 18.59
C VAL A 12 -20.39 -18.17 19.63
N PHE A 13 -21.37 -18.12 20.54
CA PHE A 13 -21.28 -17.25 21.71
C PHE A 13 -20.54 -18.00 22.83
N SER A 14 -19.49 -17.40 23.38
CA SER A 14 -18.85 -17.94 24.59
C SER A 14 -19.85 -17.90 25.76
N SER A 15 -19.71 -18.84 26.69
CA SER A 15 -20.54 -18.89 27.91
C SER A 15 -20.50 -17.56 28.68
N ASP A 16 -19.34 -16.91 28.71
CA ASP A 16 -19.14 -15.61 29.34
C ASP A 16 -19.89 -14.47 28.62
N LEU A 17 -19.92 -14.45 27.28
CA LEU A 17 -20.69 -13.46 26.53
C LEU A 17 -22.20 -13.62 26.76
N LEU A 18 -22.68 -14.86 26.77
CA LEU A 18 -24.09 -15.16 27.10
C LEU A 18 -24.44 -14.70 28.51
N GLN A 19 -23.57 -14.96 29.49
CA GLN A 19 -23.79 -14.52 30.88
C GLN A 19 -23.88 -13.00 30.97
N LYS A 20 -22.97 -12.26 30.33
CA LYS A 20 -22.99 -10.78 30.30
C LYS A 20 -24.24 -10.21 29.65
N VAL A 21 -24.67 -10.80 28.52
CA VAL A 21 -25.91 -10.42 27.85
C VAL A 21 -27.13 -10.68 28.75
N ASN A 22 -27.19 -11.84 29.39
CA ASN A 22 -28.27 -12.20 30.31
C ASN A 22 -28.34 -11.25 31.52
N ASN A 23 -27.19 -10.90 32.10
CA ASN A 23 -27.14 -9.93 33.20
C ASN A 23 -27.69 -8.57 32.74
N CYS A 24 -27.24 -8.08 31.58
CA CYS A 24 -27.70 -6.82 30.99
C CYS A 24 -29.24 -6.82 30.73
N ILE A 25 -29.80 -7.95 30.28
CA ILE A 25 -31.25 -8.12 30.12
C ILE A 25 -31.96 -8.12 31.48
N SER A 26 -31.48 -8.92 32.44
CA SER A 26 -32.12 -9.08 33.75
C SER A 26 -32.16 -7.80 34.58
N GLU A 27 -31.19 -6.91 34.38
CA GLU A 27 -31.11 -5.58 35.02
C GLU A 27 -31.90 -4.50 34.25
N ASN A 28 -32.66 -4.87 33.21
CA ASN A 28 -33.38 -3.95 32.33
C ASN A 28 -32.47 -2.90 31.65
N HIS A 29 -31.21 -3.26 31.42
CA HIS A 29 -30.24 -2.41 30.72
C HIS A 29 -30.25 -2.64 29.20
N CYS A 30 -31.07 -3.54 28.68
CA CYS A 30 -31.22 -3.80 27.26
C CYS A 30 -32.69 -4.07 26.87
N TYR A 31 -33.14 -3.44 25.79
CA TYR A 31 -34.49 -3.61 25.25
C TYR A 31 -34.52 -4.56 24.05
N THR A 32 -33.56 -4.46 23.14
CA THR A 32 -33.55 -5.26 21.92
C THR A 32 -32.13 -5.64 21.54
N ILE A 33 -31.93 -6.86 21.05
CA ILE A 33 -30.62 -7.36 20.62
C ILE A 33 -30.73 -7.93 19.21
N TRP A 34 -29.82 -7.51 18.34
CA TRP A 34 -29.59 -8.13 17.04
C TRP A 34 -28.18 -8.68 16.95
N PHE A 35 -28.01 -9.73 16.17
CA PHE A 35 -26.69 -10.25 15.84
C PHE A 35 -26.60 -10.65 14.37
N GLY A 36 -25.51 -10.25 13.72
CA GLY A 36 -25.28 -10.62 12.33
C GLY A 36 -24.03 -9.98 11.74
N PRO A 37 -23.77 -10.23 10.44
CA PRO A 37 -22.67 -9.60 9.73
C PRO A 37 -22.89 -8.08 9.62
N ILE A 38 -21.80 -7.32 9.75
CA ILE A 38 -21.84 -5.87 9.50
C ILE A 38 -21.85 -5.64 8.00
N TRP A 39 -22.90 -5.01 7.49
CA TRP A 39 -23.09 -4.84 6.04
C TRP A 39 -23.06 -6.21 5.34
N ASP A 40 -22.14 -6.38 4.39
CA ASP A 40 -21.88 -7.59 3.63
C ASP A 40 -20.53 -8.23 4.04
N SER A 41 -19.99 -7.90 5.22
CA SER A 41 -18.72 -8.46 5.70
C SER A 41 -18.87 -9.95 6.02
N LYS A 42 -18.00 -10.78 5.43
CA LYS A 42 -17.94 -12.23 5.70
C LYS A 42 -17.21 -12.58 6.99
N GLN A 43 -16.44 -11.64 7.54
CA GLN A 43 -15.50 -11.90 8.64
C GLN A 43 -15.88 -11.20 9.93
N LEU A 44 -16.65 -10.11 9.86
CA LEU A 44 -16.93 -9.26 11.01
C LEU A 44 -18.43 -9.21 11.29
N HIS A 45 -18.78 -9.58 12.52
CA HIS A 45 -20.15 -9.55 13.03
C HIS A 45 -20.29 -8.45 14.07
N ALA A 46 -21.51 -8.03 14.35
CA ALA A 46 -21.82 -7.21 15.49
C ALA A 46 -22.99 -7.76 16.29
N LEU A 47 -22.92 -7.51 17.59
CA LEU A 47 -24.00 -7.62 18.54
C LEU A 47 -24.51 -6.19 18.80
N TRP A 48 -25.61 -5.83 18.16
CA TRP A 48 -26.25 -4.54 18.36
C TRP A 48 -27.25 -4.65 19.50
N MET A 49 -27.16 -3.72 20.45
CA MET A 49 -28.03 -3.69 21.63
C MET A 49 -28.69 -2.32 21.71
N TYR A 50 -30.01 -2.27 21.57
CA TYR A 50 -30.78 -1.08 21.91
C TYR A 50 -30.92 -1.00 23.43
N VAL A 51 -30.42 0.08 24.02
CA VAL A 51 -30.28 0.26 25.46
C VAL A 51 -30.83 1.63 25.88
N PRO A 52 -31.45 1.74 27.07
CA PRO A 52 -31.89 3.04 27.58
C PRO A 52 -30.73 3.96 27.97
N ASN A 53 -29.61 3.38 28.38
CA ASN A 53 -28.45 4.12 28.86
C ASN A 53 -27.17 3.35 28.53
N LYS A 54 -26.36 3.88 27.61
CA LYS A 54 -25.10 3.27 27.18
C LYS A 54 -24.10 3.09 28.33
N THR A 55 -24.06 4.01 29.29
CA THR A 55 -23.14 3.91 30.43
C THR A 55 -23.50 2.71 31.32
N LYS A 56 -24.78 2.53 31.65
CA LYS A 56 -25.24 1.40 32.47
C LYS A 56 -25.04 0.06 31.75
N ALA A 57 -25.42 -0.03 30.48
CA ALA A 57 -25.19 -1.23 29.68
C ALA A 57 -23.69 -1.52 29.48
N GLY A 58 -22.87 -0.48 29.31
CA GLY A 58 -21.43 -0.58 29.11
C GLY A 58 -20.66 -1.17 30.30
N ILE A 59 -21.20 -1.11 31.53
CA ILE A 59 -20.60 -1.75 32.71
C ILE A 59 -20.43 -3.27 32.49
N HIS A 60 -21.37 -3.90 31.79
CA HIS A 60 -21.33 -5.34 31.48
C HIS A 60 -20.27 -5.69 30.42
N PHE A 61 -19.88 -4.70 29.60
CA PHE A 61 -18.99 -4.86 28.45
C PHE A 61 -17.79 -3.91 28.55
N PRO A 62 -16.88 -4.11 29.53
CA PRO A 62 -15.74 -3.23 29.71
C PRO A 62 -14.81 -3.24 28.48
N PRO A 63 -14.07 -2.14 28.18
CA PRO A 63 -13.27 -2.01 26.96
C PRO A 63 -12.28 -3.16 26.72
N ALA A 64 -11.65 -3.69 27.79
CA ALA A 64 -10.73 -4.82 27.70
C ALA A 64 -11.43 -6.10 27.20
N TYR A 65 -12.67 -6.33 27.66
CA TYR A 65 -13.49 -7.45 27.24
C TYR A 65 -13.92 -7.31 25.78
N VAL A 66 -14.45 -6.14 25.41
CA VAL A 66 -14.88 -5.84 24.02
C VAL A 66 -13.71 -6.03 23.05
N ASN A 67 -12.52 -5.57 23.41
CA ASN A 67 -11.31 -5.74 22.60
C ASN A 67 -10.90 -7.23 22.47
N THR A 68 -11.05 -8.01 23.53
CA THR A 68 -10.78 -9.46 23.51
C THR A 68 -11.75 -10.17 22.57
N LEU A 69 -13.04 -9.87 22.71
CA LEU A 69 -14.09 -10.42 21.85
C LEU A 69 -13.88 -10.05 20.37
N TYR A 70 -13.54 -8.79 20.10
CA TYR A 70 -13.25 -8.31 18.76
C TYR A 70 -12.06 -9.04 18.13
N LYS A 71 -10.98 -9.26 18.89
CA LYS A 71 -9.76 -9.93 18.38
C LYS A 71 -9.93 -11.44 18.23
N ALA A 72 -10.61 -12.09 19.17
CA ALA A 72 -10.72 -13.54 19.21
C ALA A 72 -11.87 -14.07 18.34
N HIS A 73 -12.98 -13.35 18.27
CA HIS A 73 -14.23 -13.85 17.68
C HIS A 73 -14.75 -12.95 16.56
N ASN A 74 -14.09 -11.83 16.26
CA ASN A 74 -14.51 -10.88 15.24
C ASN A 74 -15.95 -10.38 15.47
N VAL A 75 -16.32 -10.14 16.73
CA VAL A 75 -17.61 -9.58 17.12
C VAL A 75 -17.39 -8.18 17.71
N LEU A 76 -18.07 -7.19 17.16
CA LEU A 76 -18.21 -5.86 17.76
C LEU A 76 -19.43 -5.80 18.67
N ILE A 77 -19.31 -5.14 19.81
CA ILE A 77 -20.47 -4.78 20.64
C ILE A 77 -20.84 -3.35 20.31
N VAL A 78 -22.06 -3.13 19.85
CA VAL A 78 -22.59 -1.81 19.47
C VAL A 78 -23.79 -1.50 20.35
N LEU A 79 -23.64 -0.51 21.22
CA LEU A 79 -24.74 -0.02 22.05
C LEU A 79 -25.42 1.15 21.33
N LEU A 80 -26.73 1.03 21.12
CA LEU A 80 -27.58 2.03 20.49
C LEU A 80 -28.53 2.60 21.55
N ASP A 81 -28.61 3.92 21.66
CA ASP A 81 -29.65 4.58 22.47
C ASP A 81 -30.70 5.27 21.58
N GLU A 82 -31.67 5.94 22.19
CA GLU A 82 -32.73 6.63 21.46
C GLU A 82 -32.19 7.76 20.56
N GLN A 83 -31.07 8.38 20.92
CA GLN A 83 -30.46 9.43 20.09
C GLN A 83 -29.89 8.83 18.81
N ASP A 84 -29.20 7.69 18.88
CA ASP A 84 -28.70 7.01 17.69
C ASP A 84 -29.85 6.58 16.77
N LEU A 85 -30.91 5.99 17.34
CA LEU A 85 -32.06 5.57 16.56
C LEU A 85 -32.76 6.76 15.90
N ASN A 86 -32.87 7.90 16.58
CA ASN A 86 -33.39 9.13 15.98
C ASN A 86 -32.53 9.62 14.82
N VAL A 87 -31.20 9.55 14.94
CA VAL A 87 -30.29 9.84 13.81
C VAL A 87 -30.56 8.88 12.65
N HIS A 88 -30.75 7.59 12.91
CA HIS A 88 -31.09 6.62 11.85
C HIS A 88 -32.44 6.92 11.19
N ARG A 89 -33.44 7.35 11.95
CA ARG A 89 -34.75 7.75 11.40
C ARG A 89 -34.61 8.88 10.40
N THR A 90 -33.80 9.91 10.70
CA THR A 90 -33.57 11.03 9.77
C THR A 90 -32.75 10.63 8.53
N MET A 91 -31.99 9.54 8.61
CA MET A 91 -31.24 8.97 7.51
C MET A 91 -32.04 7.95 6.67
N GLY A 92 -33.33 7.74 6.97
CA GLY A 92 -34.16 6.75 6.28
C GLY A 92 -33.96 5.32 6.78
N ASN A 93 -33.57 5.15 8.04
CA ASN A 93 -33.40 3.87 8.74
C ASN A 93 -32.42 2.90 8.05
N THR A 94 -31.28 3.43 7.58
CA THR A 94 -30.25 2.69 6.83
C THR A 94 -29.76 1.43 7.53
N LEU A 95 -29.54 1.48 8.84
CA LEU A 95 -29.04 0.35 9.62
C LEU A 95 -30.06 -0.80 9.71
N PHE A 96 -31.36 -0.49 9.69
CA PHE A 96 -32.43 -1.50 9.66
C PHE A 96 -32.62 -2.13 8.29
N LYS A 97 -32.24 -1.42 7.23
CA LYS A 97 -32.26 -1.96 5.85
C LYS A 97 -31.13 -2.97 5.61
N THR A 98 -30.10 -2.99 6.46
CA THR A 98 -28.84 -3.70 6.18
C THR A 98 -28.44 -4.67 7.27
N SER A 99 -28.55 -4.27 8.54
CA SER A 99 -27.95 -4.95 9.67
C SER A 99 -28.94 -5.34 10.79
N LEU A 100 -29.99 -4.55 11.02
CA LEU A 100 -30.99 -4.78 12.10
C LEU A 100 -32.32 -5.32 11.57
N SER A 101 -32.26 -6.34 10.72
CA SER A 101 -33.43 -7.00 10.16
C SER A 101 -34.06 -7.99 11.15
N GLN A 102 -35.33 -8.37 10.92
CA GLN A 102 -36.08 -9.27 11.83
C GLN A 102 -35.46 -10.67 11.93
N ASP A 103 -34.87 -11.18 10.85
CA ASP A 103 -34.14 -12.46 10.81
C ASP A 103 -32.88 -12.46 11.69
N ARG A 104 -32.40 -11.29 12.12
CA ARG A 104 -31.21 -11.12 12.96
C ARG A 104 -31.56 -10.77 14.41
N LEU A 105 -32.85 -10.71 14.74
CA LEU A 105 -33.34 -10.39 16.08
C LEU A 105 -33.11 -11.57 17.03
N LEU A 106 -32.36 -11.36 18.12
CA LEU A 106 -32.12 -12.37 19.15
C LEU A 106 -33.03 -12.19 20.37
N TYR A 107 -33.34 -10.94 20.72
CA TYR A 107 -34.11 -10.60 21.90
C TYR A 107 -34.88 -9.31 21.70
N GLN A 108 -36.10 -9.25 22.21
CA GLN A 108 -36.90 -8.04 22.32
C GLN A 108 -37.71 -8.09 23.61
N CYS A 109 -37.66 -7.00 24.38
CA CYS A 109 -38.44 -6.82 25.59
C CYS A 109 -39.93 -6.67 25.23
N GLN A 110 -40.79 -7.50 25.84
CA GLN A 110 -42.24 -7.49 25.57
C GLN A 110 -42.91 -6.20 26.04
N ASP A 111 -42.44 -5.61 27.14
CA ASP A 111 -43.01 -4.39 27.73
C ASP A 111 -42.63 -3.12 26.95
N ARG A 112 -41.66 -3.22 26.04
CA ARG A 112 -41.20 -2.13 25.18
C ARG A 112 -40.94 -2.64 23.77
N PRO A 113 -42.01 -2.94 23.00
CA PRO A 113 -41.85 -3.32 21.61
C PRO A 113 -41.19 -2.18 20.84
N PHE A 114 -40.37 -2.56 19.86
CA PHE A 114 -39.68 -1.61 19.01
C PHE A 114 -40.71 -0.93 18.11
N PRO A 115 -40.71 0.41 17.99
CA PRO A 115 -41.72 1.11 17.20
C PRO A 115 -41.63 0.73 15.71
N PRO A 116 -42.75 0.72 14.99
CA PRO A 116 -42.77 0.39 13.57
C PRO A 116 -41.83 1.31 12.79
N LEU A 117 -40.97 0.70 11.97
CA LEU A 117 -39.96 1.41 11.18
C LEU A 117 -40.63 2.07 9.97
N LEU A 118 -40.55 3.39 9.89
CA LEU A 118 -40.89 4.14 8.69
C LEU A 118 -39.64 4.25 7.82
N PHE A 119 -39.64 3.62 6.66
CA PHE A 119 -38.56 3.75 5.70
C PHE A 119 -38.83 4.95 4.80
N HIS A 120 -37.95 5.95 4.87
CA HIS A 120 -37.98 7.11 3.99
C HIS A 120 -36.89 6.98 2.90
N PRO A 121 -37.08 7.61 1.73
CA PRO A 121 -36.02 7.80 0.75
C PRO A 121 -34.80 8.48 1.37
N MET A 122 -33.61 8.13 0.92
CA MET A 122 -32.37 8.70 1.46
C MET A 122 -31.99 10.05 0.81
N ASP A 123 -32.78 10.56 -0.13
CA ASP A 123 -32.44 11.74 -0.94
C ASP A 123 -32.05 12.95 -0.10
N SER A 124 -32.81 13.27 0.96
CA SER A 124 -32.51 14.40 1.85
C SER A 124 -31.16 14.21 2.56
N PHE A 125 -30.87 13.00 3.04
CA PHE A 125 -29.59 12.71 3.70
C PHE A 125 -28.42 12.75 2.72
N ILE A 126 -28.58 12.16 1.52
CA ILE A 126 -27.57 12.18 0.46
C ILE A 126 -27.30 13.62 0.00
N GLY A 127 -28.35 14.45 -0.12
CA GLY A 127 -28.25 15.88 -0.42
C GLY A 127 -27.42 16.63 0.62
N LEU A 128 -27.80 16.50 1.91
CA LEU A 128 -27.07 17.12 3.03
C LEU A 128 -25.61 16.65 3.10
N TYR A 129 -25.35 15.37 2.84
CA TYR A 129 -23.99 14.85 2.77
C TYR A 129 -23.16 15.55 1.68
N ARG A 130 -23.71 15.65 0.46
CA ARG A 130 -23.05 16.28 -0.69
C ARG A 130 -22.79 17.77 -0.46
N GLU A 131 -23.78 18.49 0.08
CA GLU A 131 -23.64 19.91 0.42
C GLU A 131 -22.52 20.14 1.43
N LYS A 132 -22.52 19.37 2.53
CA LYS A 132 -21.48 19.48 3.56
C LYS A 132 -20.10 19.09 3.02
N GLN A 133 -20.00 18.09 2.13
CA GLN A 133 -18.74 17.75 1.47
C GLN A 133 -18.25 18.85 0.52
N ALA A 134 -19.15 19.47 -0.24
CA ALA A 134 -18.81 20.60 -1.10
C ALA A 134 -18.24 21.76 -0.28
N LEU A 135 -18.89 22.09 0.85
CA LEU A 135 -18.43 23.12 1.78
C LEU A 135 -17.05 22.80 2.37
N LEU A 136 -16.86 21.59 2.92
CA LEU A 136 -15.57 21.15 3.46
C LEU A 136 -14.46 21.16 2.41
N THR A 137 -14.80 20.76 1.18
CA THR A 137 -13.87 20.80 0.04
C THR A 137 -13.50 22.23 -0.32
N SER A 138 -14.45 23.18 -0.31
CA SER A 138 -14.16 24.61 -0.52
C SER A 138 -13.17 25.10 0.53
N TYR A 139 -13.45 24.88 1.81
CA TYR A 139 -12.53 25.29 2.89
C TYR A 139 -11.14 24.67 2.73
N CYS A 140 -11.03 23.39 2.40
CA CYS A 140 -9.73 22.78 2.16
C CYS A 140 -8.97 23.43 1.00
N GLN A 141 -9.67 23.86 -0.05
CA GLN A 141 -9.06 24.53 -1.21
C GLN A 141 -8.66 25.97 -0.86
N ASP A 142 -9.51 26.70 -0.15
CA ASP A 142 -9.25 28.08 0.27
C ASP A 142 -8.05 28.14 1.22
N PHE A 143 -7.94 27.21 2.16
CA PHE A 143 -6.79 27.12 3.06
C PHE A 143 -5.48 26.85 2.30
N VAL A 144 -5.53 26.00 1.27
CA VAL A 144 -4.36 25.73 0.42
C VAL A 144 -4.00 26.93 -0.45
N ALA A 145 -4.99 27.57 -1.08
CA ALA A 145 -4.80 28.73 -1.96
C ALA A 145 -4.23 29.93 -1.20
N SER A 146 -4.80 30.21 -0.03
CA SER A 146 -4.39 31.29 0.87
C SER A 146 -3.13 30.99 1.68
N LYS A 147 -2.52 29.81 1.48
CA LYS A 147 -1.33 29.34 2.21
C LYS A 147 -1.48 29.41 3.74
N ILE A 148 -2.69 29.16 4.23
CA ILE A 148 -3.02 29.25 5.66
C ILE A 148 -2.44 28.03 6.40
N ASN A 149 -1.82 28.30 7.55
CA ASN A 149 -1.38 27.27 8.48
C ASN A 149 -2.58 26.43 8.93
N GLY A 150 -2.53 25.12 8.72
CA GLY A 150 -3.62 24.20 9.08
C GLY A 150 -4.44 23.64 7.91
N SER A 151 -4.05 23.89 6.65
CA SER A 151 -4.67 23.24 5.48
C SER A 151 -4.72 21.70 5.59
N THR A 152 -3.67 21.09 6.14
CA THR A 152 -3.62 19.67 6.47
C THR A 152 -4.68 19.25 7.50
N LEU A 153 -4.91 20.08 8.55
CA LEU A 153 -5.95 19.83 9.55
C LEU A 153 -7.36 19.94 8.94
N ALA A 154 -7.57 20.88 8.02
CA ALA A 154 -8.83 20.99 7.28
C ALA A 154 -9.13 19.70 6.48
N TYR A 155 -8.14 19.15 5.78
CA TYR A 155 -8.28 17.86 5.11
C TYR A 155 -8.59 16.73 6.10
N PHE A 156 -7.95 16.70 7.28
CA PHE A 156 -8.28 15.71 8.30
C PHE A 156 -9.73 15.80 8.76
N LYS A 157 -10.23 17.00 9.01
CA LYS A 157 -11.65 17.19 9.40
C LYS A 157 -12.60 16.75 8.30
N ALA A 158 -12.24 16.98 7.03
CA ALA A 158 -13.01 16.48 5.89
C ALA A 158 -12.99 14.95 5.77
N LEU A 159 -11.85 14.31 6.08
CA LEU A 159 -11.73 12.85 6.11
C LEU A 159 -12.50 12.24 7.30
N GLU A 160 -12.40 12.86 8.48
CA GLU A 160 -13.12 12.47 9.69
C GLU A 160 -14.63 12.47 9.46
N TYR A 161 -15.16 13.51 8.81
CA TYR A 161 -16.58 13.54 8.46
C TYR A 161 -17.01 12.36 7.56
N ASN A 162 -16.20 11.98 6.58
CA ASN A 162 -16.48 10.81 5.75
C ASN A 162 -16.45 9.49 6.55
N PHE A 163 -15.51 9.34 7.49
CA PHE A 163 -15.47 8.17 8.36
C PHE A 163 -16.70 8.11 9.26
N GLU A 164 -17.10 9.23 9.85
CA GLU A 164 -18.33 9.30 10.66
C GLU A 164 -19.56 8.88 9.87
N VAL A 165 -19.66 9.30 8.60
CA VAL A 165 -20.77 8.89 7.72
C VAL A 165 -20.73 7.38 7.46
N LEU A 166 -19.57 6.81 7.12
CA LEU A 166 -19.45 5.35 6.91
C LEU A 166 -19.76 4.56 8.19
N GLU A 167 -19.27 5.01 9.34
CA GLU A 167 -19.52 4.37 10.63
C GLU A 167 -21.00 4.41 10.99
N LEU A 168 -21.66 5.55 10.80
CA LEU A 168 -23.12 5.64 10.96
C LEU A 168 -23.84 4.67 10.03
N LEU A 169 -23.54 4.68 8.73
CA LEU A 169 -24.25 3.86 7.74
C LEU A 169 -24.06 2.35 7.94
N LEU A 170 -22.86 1.92 8.36
CA LEU A 170 -22.48 0.50 8.39
C LEU A 170 -22.58 -0.11 9.79
N ILE A 171 -22.18 0.63 10.81
CA ILE A 171 -22.07 0.15 12.20
C ILE A 171 -23.24 0.66 13.03
N GLY A 172 -23.72 1.87 12.75
CA GLY A 172 -24.85 2.49 13.43
C GLY A 172 -24.48 3.65 14.35
N VAL A 173 -23.20 3.79 14.71
CA VAL A 173 -22.70 4.83 15.60
C VAL A 173 -21.39 5.37 15.09
N LYS A 174 -21.11 6.65 15.39
CA LYS A 174 -19.79 7.23 15.14
C LYS A 174 -18.79 6.73 16.17
N ASN A 175 -17.57 6.41 15.74
CA ASN A 175 -16.50 6.04 16.65
C ASN A 175 -15.54 7.21 16.85
N THR A 176 -15.95 8.21 17.63
CA THR A 176 -15.14 9.42 17.88
C THR A 176 -14.06 9.23 18.95
N ALA A 177 -14.15 8.17 19.75
CA ALA A 177 -13.18 7.87 20.81
C ALA A 177 -11.90 7.22 20.28
N ASP A 178 -11.99 6.49 19.16
CA ASP A 178 -10.83 5.84 18.56
C ASP A 178 -10.02 6.77 17.65
N THR A 179 -8.73 6.47 17.54
CA THR A 179 -7.85 7.17 16.61
C THR A 179 -8.24 6.90 15.15
N PHE A 180 -7.92 7.84 14.27
CA PHE A 180 -8.17 7.71 12.82
C PHE A 180 -7.63 6.37 12.25
N THR A 181 -6.46 5.94 12.70
CA THR A 181 -5.86 4.64 12.32
C THR A 181 -6.72 3.45 12.71
N LYS A 182 -7.24 3.41 13.95
CA LYS A 182 -8.11 2.32 14.42
C LYS A 182 -9.44 2.30 13.66
N ARG A 183 -10.03 3.48 13.45
CA ARG A 183 -11.27 3.65 12.67
C ARG A 183 -11.09 3.15 11.23
N LEU A 184 -9.99 3.52 10.58
CA LEU A 184 -9.66 3.03 9.24
C LEU A 184 -9.45 1.52 9.21
N LEU A 185 -8.69 0.95 10.15
CA LEU A 185 -8.49 -0.51 10.23
C LEU A 185 -9.81 -1.27 10.40
N LEU A 186 -10.75 -0.73 11.18
CA LEU A 186 -12.08 -1.29 11.31
C LEU A 186 -12.85 -1.23 9.99
N LEU A 187 -12.89 -0.06 9.36
CA LEU A 187 -13.58 0.15 8.09
C LEU A 187 -12.98 -0.69 6.94
N GLU A 188 -11.68 -0.96 6.92
CA GLU A 188 -11.05 -1.86 5.94
C GLU A 188 -11.57 -3.30 5.99
N ARG A 189 -12.02 -3.76 7.17
CA ARG A 189 -12.60 -5.11 7.35
C ARG A 189 -14.05 -5.19 6.87
N ILE A 190 -14.73 -4.05 6.81
CA ILE A 190 -16.11 -3.93 6.33
C ILE A 190 -16.11 -3.63 4.82
N LEU A 191 -15.24 -2.70 4.40
CA LEU A 191 -15.10 -2.21 3.04
C LEU A 191 -13.64 -2.36 2.56
N PRO A 192 -13.31 -3.44 1.80
CA PRO A 192 -11.95 -3.67 1.29
C PRO A 192 -11.40 -2.51 0.45
N GLN A 193 -12.27 -1.71 -0.20
CA GLN A 193 -11.89 -0.51 -0.95
C GLN A 193 -11.12 0.52 -0.09
N MET A 194 -11.33 0.54 1.23
CA MET A 194 -10.64 1.45 2.15
C MET A 194 -9.12 1.22 2.19
N GLN A 195 -8.65 0.00 1.90
CA GLN A 195 -7.22 -0.34 1.81
C GLN A 195 -6.49 0.47 0.74
N THR A 196 -7.24 1.05 -0.19
CA THR A 196 -6.71 1.80 -1.31
C THR A 196 -6.47 3.29 -1.01
N LEU A 197 -6.75 3.74 0.22
CA LEU A 197 -6.60 5.13 0.64
C LEU A 197 -5.16 5.45 1.07
N PHE A 198 -4.58 4.61 1.94
CA PHE A 198 -3.29 4.89 2.56
C PHE A 198 -2.29 3.74 2.44
N VAL A 199 -1.02 4.08 2.21
CA VAL A 199 0.09 3.10 2.25
C VAL A 199 0.33 2.65 3.69
N LYS A 200 0.23 1.35 3.94
CA LYS A 200 0.56 0.75 5.24
C LYS A 200 2.07 0.79 5.47
N ARG A 201 2.47 1.18 6.69
CA ARG A 201 3.85 1.06 7.16
C ARG A 201 4.08 -0.32 7.78
N HIS A 202 3.13 -0.74 8.61
CA HIS A 202 2.98 -2.10 9.12
C HIS A 202 1.49 -2.46 9.23
N SER A 203 1.17 -3.66 9.73
CA SER A 203 -0.21 -4.17 9.75
C SER A 203 -1.20 -3.31 10.53
N GLN A 204 -0.71 -2.44 11.43
CA GLN A 204 -1.50 -1.64 12.36
C GLN A 204 -1.37 -0.13 12.14
N THR A 205 -0.58 0.34 11.18
CA THR A 205 -0.38 1.79 10.96
C THR A 205 -0.15 2.13 9.50
N TYR A 206 -0.34 3.42 9.21
CA TYR A 206 -0.24 3.98 7.89
C TYR A 206 0.78 5.09 7.88
N TYR A 207 1.62 5.10 6.84
CA TYR A 207 2.74 6.01 6.70
C TYR A 207 2.31 7.47 6.88
N LEU A 208 1.34 7.92 6.07
CA LEU A 208 0.88 9.30 6.09
C LEU A 208 0.21 9.68 7.41
N LEU A 209 -0.51 8.75 8.06
CA LEU A 209 -1.20 9.06 9.32
C LEU A 209 -0.21 9.20 10.48
N GLU A 210 0.83 8.37 10.53
CA GLU A 210 1.91 8.50 11.52
C GLU A 210 2.67 9.82 11.33
N ASP A 211 3.12 10.10 10.10
CA ASP A 211 3.83 11.35 9.79
C ASP A 211 3.00 12.56 10.21
N LEU A 212 1.70 12.53 9.96
CA LEU A 212 0.80 13.61 10.32
C LEU A 212 0.53 13.74 11.82
N THR A 213 0.52 12.63 12.59
CA THR A 213 0.46 12.72 14.05
C THR A 213 1.71 13.41 14.62
N LEU A 214 2.89 13.14 14.04
CA LEU A 214 4.14 13.80 14.42
C LEU A 214 4.14 15.29 14.00
N LEU A 215 3.62 15.60 12.81
CA LEU A 215 3.53 16.96 12.28
C LEU A 215 2.43 17.81 12.94
N SER A 216 1.43 17.19 13.59
CA SER A 216 0.43 17.94 14.38
C SER A 216 1.04 18.75 15.53
N GLN A 217 2.29 18.45 15.88
CA GLN A 217 3.10 19.17 16.87
C GLN A 217 4.09 20.17 16.21
N ALA A 218 4.27 20.14 14.89
CA ALA A 218 5.24 20.97 14.17
C ALA A 218 4.55 21.68 12.98
N THR A 219 4.27 22.96 13.14
CA THR A 219 3.70 23.83 12.10
C THR A 219 4.50 23.83 10.81
N GLN A 220 3.78 23.80 9.67
CA GLN A 220 4.02 24.45 8.36
C GLN A 220 3.79 23.54 7.15
N ASP A 221 3.70 22.22 7.29
CA ASP A 221 4.01 21.42 6.11
C ASP A 221 2.82 21.12 5.17
N MET A 222 2.79 21.87 4.06
CA MET A 222 1.98 21.63 2.85
C MET A 222 2.40 20.35 2.10
N THR A 223 3.48 19.67 2.52
CA THR A 223 4.08 18.50 1.86
C THR A 223 3.05 17.44 1.47
N TRP A 224 2.08 17.17 2.35
CA TRP A 224 1.07 16.12 2.13
C TRP A 224 -0.25 16.62 1.51
N GLY A 225 -0.45 17.92 1.32
CA GLY A 225 -1.73 18.48 0.90
C GLY A 225 -2.28 17.89 -0.41
N SER A 226 -1.40 17.65 -1.40
CA SER A 226 -1.81 17.04 -2.66
C SER A 226 -2.18 15.55 -2.55
N ALA A 227 -1.54 14.83 -1.62
CA ALA A 227 -1.87 13.43 -1.33
C ALA A 227 -3.20 13.35 -0.56
N LEU A 228 -3.36 14.18 0.47
CA LEU A 228 -4.59 14.30 1.26
C LEU A 228 -5.79 14.65 0.39
N LYS A 229 -5.65 15.60 -0.54
CA LYS A 229 -6.72 15.93 -1.52
C LYS A 229 -7.14 14.72 -2.35
N LYS A 230 -6.19 13.90 -2.81
CA LYS A 230 -6.50 12.68 -3.57
C LYS A 230 -7.19 11.63 -2.70
N VAL A 231 -6.72 11.47 -1.46
CA VAL A 231 -7.34 10.56 -0.49
C VAL A 231 -8.76 11.01 -0.17
N GLN A 232 -8.99 12.29 0.10
CA GLN A 232 -10.32 12.84 0.37
C GLN A 232 -11.27 12.58 -0.80
N LYS A 233 -10.87 12.90 -2.03
CA LYS A 233 -11.69 12.64 -3.22
C LYS A 233 -12.03 11.15 -3.35
N LYS A 234 -11.06 10.28 -3.09
CA LYS A 234 -11.26 8.83 -3.19
C LYS A 234 -12.17 8.30 -2.09
N LEU A 235 -12.02 8.78 -0.85
CA LEU A 235 -12.88 8.41 0.26
C LEU A 235 -14.31 8.90 0.02
N GLN A 236 -14.50 10.12 -0.49
CA GLN A 236 -15.81 10.61 -0.91
C GLN A 236 -16.46 9.67 -1.94
N GLN A 237 -15.71 9.21 -2.95
CA GLN A 237 -16.23 8.24 -3.92
C GLN A 237 -16.69 6.94 -3.26
N ILE A 238 -15.92 6.41 -2.29
CA ILE A 238 -16.31 5.21 -1.53
C ILE A 238 -17.63 5.46 -0.77
N VAL A 239 -17.77 6.61 -0.12
CA VAL A 239 -19.00 6.97 0.61
C VAL A 239 -20.19 7.07 -0.33
N GLU A 240 -20.02 7.73 -1.48
CA GLU A 240 -21.07 7.84 -2.50
C GLU A 240 -21.47 6.48 -3.09
N GLU A 241 -20.51 5.58 -3.30
CA GLU A 241 -20.78 4.20 -3.75
C GLU A 241 -21.60 3.43 -2.70
N VAL A 242 -21.24 3.53 -1.42
CA VAL A 242 -21.98 2.90 -0.31
C VAL A 242 -23.39 3.48 -0.19
N LEU A 243 -23.54 4.80 -0.23
CA LEU A 243 -24.84 5.47 -0.20
C LEU A 243 -25.74 5.00 -1.34
N ALA A 244 -25.21 4.96 -2.56
CA ALA A 244 -25.95 4.49 -3.73
C ALA A 244 -26.33 3.00 -3.63
N GLU A 245 -25.51 2.17 -2.98
CA GLU A 245 -25.82 0.77 -2.75
C GLU A 245 -26.93 0.58 -1.72
N ILE A 246 -26.90 1.32 -0.60
CA ILE A 246 -27.99 1.32 0.40
C ILE A 246 -29.29 1.75 -0.26
N ASP A 247 -29.25 2.86 -1.00
CA ASP A 247 -30.43 3.44 -1.63
C ASP A 247 -31.02 2.49 -2.69
N ARG A 248 -30.18 1.81 -3.49
CA ARG A 248 -30.63 0.77 -4.44
C ARG A 248 -31.25 -0.44 -3.76
N LYS A 249 -30.75 -0.88 -2.61
CA LYS A 249 -31.38 -1.98 -1.84
C LYS A 249 -32.81 -1.61 -1.40
N THR A 250 -33.21 -0.34 -1.51
CA THR A 250 -34.53 0.17 -1.12
C THR A 250 -35.45 0.52 -2.30
N ALA A 251 -34.90 0.63 -3.51
CA ALA A 251 -35.66 0.85 -4.73
C ALA A 251 -35.84 -0.48 -5.47
N LEU A 252 -37.08 -0.81 -5.87
CA LEU A 252 -37.38 -1.88 -6.84
C LEU A 252 -36.83 -1.49 -8.24
N VAL A 253 -35.51 -1.43 -8.39
CA VAL A 253 -34.88 -1.08 -9.67
C VAL A 253 -33.72 -2.01 -9.98
N THR A 254 -33.79 -2.55 -11.18
CA THR A 254 -32.91 -3.55 -11.79
C THR A 254 -31.43 -3.17 -11.72
N PRO A 255 -30.52 -4.14 -11.59
CA PRO A 255 -29.10 -3.87 -11.39
C PRO A 255 -28.49 -3.29 -12.68
N LYS A 256 -27.97 -2.05 -12.62
CA LYS A 256 -27.00 -1.58 -13.61
C LYS A 256 -25.71 -2.38 -13.41
N LYS A 257 -25.44 -3.30 -14.34
CA LYS A 257 -24.19 -4.04 -14.47
C LYS A 257 -23.02 -3.06 -14.36
N SER A 258 -22.22 -3.22 -13.31
CA SER A 258 -20.95 -2.51 -13.19
C SER A 258 -20.06 -2.96 -14.34
N SER A 259 -19.61 -1.99 -15.13
CA SER A 259 -18.63 -2.22 -16.18
C SER A 259 -17.35 -2.72 -15.52
N LYS A 260 -17.07 -4.02 -15.69
CA LYS A 260 -15.73 -4.57 -15.44
C LYS A 260 -14.75 -3.68 -16.18
N LYS A 261 -13.94 -2.92 -15.43
CA LYS A 261 -12.80 -2.21 -16.01
C LYS A 261 -12.01 -3.23 -16.82
N LYS A 262 -11.96 -3.05 -18.14
CA LYS A 262 -11.09 -3.81 -19.03
C LYS A 262 -9.69 -3.79 -18.41
N GLN A 263 -9.24 -4.93 -17.91
CA GLN A 263 -7.81 -5.14 -17.72
C GLN A 263 -7.23 -5.04 -19.12
N ASN A 264 -6.30 -4.10 -19.32
CA ASN A 264 -5.55 -4.05 -20.56
C ASN A 264 -4.75 -5.35 -20.64
N ASP A 265 -5.22 -6.30 -21.45
CA ASP A 265 -4.51 -7.55 -21.79
C ASP A 265 -3.35 -7.28 -22.78
N SER A 266 -2.64 -6.15 -22.63
CA SER A 266 -1.65 -5.72 -23.62
C SER A 266 -0.27 -6.32 -23.43
N PHE A 267 -0.01 -7.08 -22.35
CA PHE A 267 1.31 -7.66 -22.10
C PHE A 267 1.42 -9.09 -22.61
N LYS A 268 2.10 -9.25 -23.76
CA LYS A 268 2.23 -10.52 -24.51
C LYS A 268 2.83 -11.68 -23.70
N TYR A 269 3.68 -11.41 -22.70
CA TYR A 269 4.42 -12.45 -21.97
C TYR A 269 3.95 -12.64 -20.53
N LYS A 270 2.67 -12.38 -20.26
CA LYS A 270 2.08 -12.50 -18.91
C LYS A 270 2.26 -13.90 -18.31
N GLU A 271 2.16 -14.95 -19.14
CA GLU A 271 2.36 -16.35 -18.75
C GLU A 271 3.76 -16.60 -18.17
N LYS A 272 4.79 -15.93 -18.68
CA LYS A 272 6.17 -16.04 -18.15
C LYS A 272 6.33 -15.45 -16.75
N LEU A 273 5.38 -14.64 -16.30
CA LEU A 273 5.38 -14.03 -14.97
C LEU A 273 4.58 -14.85 -13.95
N LEU A 274 3.87 -15.90 -14.36
CA LEU A 274 3.06 -16.75 -13.46
C LEU A 274 3.84 -17.26 -12.25
N PRO A 275 5.09 -17.75 -12.37
CA PRO A 275 5.86 -18.20 -11.21
C PRO A 275 6.06 -17.12 -10.13
N LEU A 276 6.07 -15.84 -10.51
CA LEU A 276 6.13 -14.74 -9.55
C LEU A 276 4.79 -14.54 -8.84
N LEU A 277 3.68 -14.71 -9.56
CA LEU A 277 2.33 -14.56 -9.03
C LEU A 277 1.96 -15.69 -8.07
N ASP A 278 2.46 -16.90 -8.34
CA ASP A 278 2.24 -18.10 -7.51
C ASP A 278 2.89 -17.99 -6.12
N THR A 279 3.83 -17.05 -5.93
CA THR A 279 4.36 -16.75 -4.59
C THR A 279 3.33 -16.06 -3.68
N HIS A 280 2.24 -15.54 -4.25
CA HIS A 280 1.24 -14.68 -3.61
C HIS A 280 1.82 -13.41 -2.97
N GLU A 281 3.09 -13.05 -3.22
CA GLU A 281 3.72 -11.86 -2.67
C GLU A 281 3.48 -10.59 -3.51
N VAL A 282 3.20 -10.77 -4.79
CA VAL A 282 3.12 -9.70 -5.78
C VAL A 282 1.73 -9.06 -5.81
N GLU A 283 1.72 -7.74 -5.60
CA GLU A 283 0.55 -6.88 -5.67
C GLU A 283 0.27 -6.42 -7.10
N GLU A 284 1.27 -5.82 -7.72
CA GLU A 284 1.21 -5.21 -9.04
C GLU A 284 2.53 -5.40 -9.76
N ILE A 285 2.49 -5.51 -11.09
CA ILE A 285 3.69 -5.51 -11.93
C ILE A 285 3.56 -4.40 -12.97
N TYR A 286 4.62 -3.63 -13.15
CA TYR A 286 4.72 -2.55 -14.12
C TYR A 286 5.86 -2.78 -15.11
N GLN A 287 5.58 -2.80 -16.40
CA GLN A 287 6.59 -2.71 -17.45
C GLN A 287 6.93 -1.25 -17.69
N PHE A 288 8.18 -0.85 -17.40
CA PHE A 288 8.61 0.53 -17.57
C PHE A 288 9.57 0.78 -18.72
N HIS A 289 10.19 -0.27 -19.25
CA HIS A 289 11.03 -0.16 -20.42
C HIS A 289 11.06 -1.48 -21.22
N GLN A 290 11.36 -1.35 -22.51
CA GLN A 290 11.59 -2.45 -23.42
C GLN A 290 12.72 -2.04 -24.37
N THR A 291 13.68 -2.94 -24.58
CA THR A 291 14.73 -2.78 -25.59
C THR A 291 14.87 -4.04 -26.44
N LEU A 292 15.56 -3.90 -27.56
CA LEU A 292 15.89 -4.95 -28.50
C LEU A 292 17.40 -4.94 -28.68
N TYR A 293 18.04 -6.09 -28.52
CA TYR A 293 19.46 -6.24 -28.80
C TYR A 293 19.75 -7.57 -29.46
N ILE A 294 20.92 -7.67 -30.10
CA ILE A 294 21.37 -8.89 -30.75
C ILE A 294 22.29 -9.64 -29.79
N HIS A 295 21.96 -10.89 -29.50
CA HIS A 295 22.75 -11.83 -28.72
C HIS A 295 22.91 -13.13 -29.50
N GLN A 296 24.15 -13.58 -29.70
CA GLN A 296 24.44 -14.81 -30.45
C GLN A 296 23.69 -14.87 -31.81
N ASN A 297 23.70 -13.78 -32.56
CA ASN A 297 23.00 -13.60 -33.85
C ASN A 297 21.46 -13.75 -33.81
N LYS A 298 20.84 -13.78 -32.62
CA LYS A 298 19.38 -13.75 -32.44
C LYS A 298 18.94 -12.40 -31.86
N GLN A 299 17.78 -11.92 -32.29
CA GLN A 299 17.17 -10.72 -31.72
C GLN A 299 16.49 -11.07 -30.40
N VAL A 300 16.95 -10.46 -29.31
CA VAL A 300 16.42 -10.66 -27.96
C VAL A 300 15.61 -9.45 -27.54
N LYS A 301 14.35 -9.68 -27.13
CA LYS A 301 13.48 -8.68 -26.51
C LYS A 301 13.74 -8.64 -25.02
N HIS A 302 14.02 -7.46 -24.47
CA HIS A 302 14.32 -7.33 -23.06
C HIS A 302 13.37 -6.36 -22.38
N TYR A 303 12.67 -6.86 -21.38
CA TYR A 303 11.66 -6.15 -20.61
C TYR A 303 12.18 -5.77 -19.23
N TYR A 304 11.89 -4.53 -18.83
CA TYR A 304 12.21 -4.00 -17.52
C TYR A 304 10.92 -3.85 -16.72
N LEU A 305 10.85 -4.59 -15.62
CA LEU A 305 9.66 -4.72 -14.79
C LEU A 305 9.92 -4.23 -13.36
N LEU A 306 8.92 -3.61 -12.77
CA LEU A 306 8.85 -3.32 -11.34
C LEU A 306 7.70 -4.13 -10.74
N ALA A 307 8.03 -5.09 -9.88
CA ALA A 307 7.10 -5.82 -9.04
C ALA A 307 6.91 -5.09 -7.71
N ILE A 308 5.67 -4.73 -7.41
CA ILE A 308 5.26 -4.22 -6.10
C ILE A 308 4.79 -5.39 -5.25
N THR A 309 5.24 -5.44 -4.01
CA THR A 309 5.03 -6.56 -3.09
C THR A 309 4.38 -6.08 -1.78
N HIS A 310 3.53 -6.91 -1.18
CA HIS A 310 2.79 -6.55 0.03
C HIS A 310 3.65 -6.69 1.30
N LYS A 311 4.77 -7.40 1.20
CA LYS A 311 5.78 -7.59 2.24
C LYS A 311 7.16 -7.58 1.61
N LYS A 312 8.20 -7.45 2.43
CA LYS A 312 9.60 -7.49 1.96
C LYS A 312 9.81 -8.76 1.12
N PRO A 313 10.35 -8.66 -0.11
CA PRO A 313 10.55 -9.81 -0.99
C PRO A 313 11.27 -10.96 -0.30
N SER A 314 10.66 -12.15 -0.32
CA SER A 314 11.26 -13.35 0.27
C SER A 314 12.38 -13.92 -0.60
N LYS A 315 13.16 -14.85 -0.02
CA LYS A 315 14.15 -15.63 -0.79
C LYS A 315 13.50 -16.39 -1.95
N ALA A 316 12.29 -16.93 -1.73
CA ALA A 316 11.53 -17.63 -2.76
C ALA A 316 11.19 -16.71 -3.93
N LEU A 317 10.67 -15.50 -3.66
CA LEU A 317 10.40 -14.53 -4.71
C LEU A 317 11.68 -14.13 -5.48
N TYR A 318 12.80 -13.92 -4.79
CA TYR A 318 14.06 -13.64 -5.47
C TYR A 318 14.56 -14.81 -6.33
N GLN A 319 14.30 -16.05 -5.91
CA GLN A 319 14.62 -17.22 -6.71
C GLN A 319 13.76 -17.28 -7.98
N CYS A 320 12.43 -17.08 -7.86
CA CYS A 320 11.55 -16.98 -9.02
C CYS A 320 11.95 -15.85 -9.97
N ILE A 321 12.37 -14.68 -9.45
CA ILE A 321 12.88 -13.57 -10.27
C ILE A 321 14.11 -14.01 -11.09
N LYS A 322 15.05 -14.73 -10.47
CA LYS A 322 16.25 -15.24 -11.17
C LYS A 322 15.88 -16.24 -12.25
N GLU A 323 14.94 -17.14 -11.96
CA GLU A 323 14.49 -18.16 -12.91
C GLU A 323 13.77 -17.54 -14.10
N VAL A 324 12.84 -16.60 -13.86
CA VAL A 324 12.14 -15.87 -14.91
C VAL A 324 13.11 -15.05 -15.76
N ALA A 325 14.14 -14.46 -15.15
CA ALA A 325 15.16 -13.71 -15.88
C ALA A 325 16.02 -14.58 -16.82
N ARG A 326 16.11 -15.90 -16.59
CA ARG A 326 16.95 -16.85 -17.34
C ARG A 326 16.21 -17.65 -18.42
N LYS A 327 14.89 -17.50 -18.54
CA LYS A 327 14.02 -18.58 -19.06
C LYS A 327 13.73 -18.64 -20.55
N ASP A 328 14.35 -17.88 -21.46
CA ASP A 328 14.03 -18.06 -22.89
C ASP A 328 15.03 -17.45 -23.90
N GLU A 329 15.30 -18.16 -24.99
CA GLU A 329 16.28 -17.79 -26.05
C GLU A 329 15.93 -16.52 -26.86
N GLY A 330 14.82 -15.84 -26.55
CA GLY A 330 14.40 -14.61 -27.24
C GLY A 330 13.78 -13.53 -26.37
N VAL A 331 13.61 -13.78 -25.06
CA VAL A 331 12.98 -12.81 -24.14
C VAL A 331 13.66 -12.82 -22.79
N HIS A 332 14.20 -11.67 -22.40
CA HIS A 332 14.83 -11.46 -21.10
C HIS A 332 14.05 -10.50 -20.22
N PHE A 333 14.23 -10.64 -18.90
CA PHE A 333 13.59 -9.79 -17.90
C PHE A 333 14.60 -9.23 -16.91
N THR A 334 14.53 -7.91 -16.68
CA THR A 334 15.12 -7.25 -15.52
C THR A 334 14.00 -6.87 -14.57
N ILE A 335 13.90 -7.52 -13.42
CA ILE A 335 12.80 -7.31 -12.47
C ILE A 335 13.32 -6.68 -11.18
N LEU A 336 12.81 -5.49 -10.86
CA LEU A 336 12.99 -4.86 -9.56
C LEU A 336 11.81 -5.24 -8.66
N ALA A 337 12.07 -5.59 -7.41
CA ALA A 337 11.01 -5.92 -6.44
C ALA A 337 11.12 -5.00 -5.23
N HIS A 338 10.04 -4.28 -4.93
CA HIS A 338 9.96 -3.35 -3.80
C HIS A 338 8.59 -3.41 -3.14
N THR A 339 8.52 -3.04 -1.87
CA THR A 339 7.24 -2.79 -1.20
C THR A 339 6.76 -1.36 -1.47
N ARG A 340 5.46 -1.10 -1.34
CA ARG A 340 4.95 0.29 -1.36
C ARG A 340 5.55 1.12 -0.24
N CYS A 341 5.68 0.55 0.95
CA CYS A 341 6.31 1.20 2.09
C CYS A 341 7.74 1.66 1.73
N TYR A 342 8.56 0.83 1.09
CA TYR A 342 9.90 1.23 0.68
C TYR A 342 9.90 2.44 -0.27
N ILE A 343 8.98 2.44 -1.24
CA ILE A 343 8.84 3.54 -2.19
C ILE A 343 8.40 4.81 -1.45
N GLN A 344 7.47 4.66 -0.50
CA GLN A 344 6.96 5.73 0.34
C GLN A 344 8.07 6.30 1.26
N ASP A 345 8.90 5.46 1.89
CA ASP A 345 10.04 5.87 2.73
C ASP A 345 11.12 6.63 1.94
N ASN A 346 11.18 6.45 0.62
CA ASN A 346 12.20 7.04 -0.25
C ASN A 346 11.62 7.98 -1.29
N VAL A 347 10.39 8.42 -1.06
CA VAL A 347 9.64 9.27 -1.96
C VAL A 347 10.43 10.54 -2.27
N ASP A 348 11.07 11.16 -1.27
CA ASP A 348 11.84 12.41 -1.40
C ASP A 348 13.01 12.34 -2.37
N PHE A 349 13.49 11.12 -2.60
CA PHE A 349 14.73 10.88 -3.33
C PHE A 349 14.48 10.24 -4.68
N PHE A 350 13.53 9.30 -4.74
CA PHE A 350 13.30 8.45 -5.90
C PHE A 350 11.95 8.70 -6.57
N ALA A 351 11.23 9.78 -6.21
CA ALA A 351 9.94 10.11 -6.78
C ALA A 351 9.97 10.19 -8.31
N SER A 352 10.99 10.78 -8.94
CA SER A 352 11.04 10.90 -10.41
C SER A 352 11.07 9.53 -11.09
N PHE A 353 11.88 8.61 -10.58
CA PHE A 353 11.98 7.24 -11.08
C PHE A 353 10.64 6.52 -10.93
N PHE A 354 10.12 6.41 -9.71
CA PHE A 354 8.91 5.62 -9.47
C PHE A 354 7.64 6.27 -10.05
N LYS A 355 7.50 7.61 -10.08
CA LYS A 355 6.39 8.28 -10.79
C LYS A 355 6.42 8.01 -12.29
N GLY A 356 7.61 7.87 -12.88
CA GLY A 356 7.78 7.49 -14.29
C GLY A 356 7.22 6.11 -14.58
N ILE A 357 7.44 5.18 -13.65
CA ILE A 357 7.08 3.75 -13.75
C ILE A 357 5.62 3.48 -13.38
N LEU A 358 5.14 4.00 -12.25
CA LEU A 358 3.84 3.69 -11.63
C LEU A 358 2.68 4.42 -12.31
N LYS A 359 2.52 4.19 -13.62
CA LYS A 359 1.43 4.73 -14.45
C LYS A 359 0.51 3.59 -14.89
N SER A 360 -0.78 3.86 -15.04
CA SER A 360 -1.75 2.84 -15.49
C SER A 360 -1.36 2.19 -16.80
N LYS A 361 -0.80 2.94 -17.75
CA LYS A 361 -0.32 2.44 -19.05
C LYS A 361 0.83 1.44 -18.97
N ASN A 362 1.58 1.45 -17.87
CA ASN A 362 2.72 0.57 -17.65
C ASN A 362 2.31 -0.70 -16.90
N ARG A 363 1.08 -0.77 -16.36
CA ARG A 363 0.66 -1.86 -15.48
C ARG A 363 0.32 -3.11 -16.29
N VAL A 364 1.00 -4.21 -15.99
CA VAL A 364 0.79 -5.51 -16.65
C VAL A 364 0.00 -6.49 -15.76
N TYR A 365 0.02 -6.28 -14.45
CA TYR A 365 -0.70 -7.09 -13.47
C TYR A 365 -1.12 -6.25 -12.26
N SER A 366 -2.28 -6.58 -11.67
CA SER A 366 -2.78 -6.04 -10.40
C SER A 366 -3.84 -6.98 -9.84
N ASN A 367 -3.85 -7.24 -8.53
CA ASN A 367 -4.89 -8.04 -7.89
C ASN A 367 -6.05 -7.23 -7.26
N GLY A 368 -6.05 -5.90 -7.40
CA GLY A 368 -7.27 -5.09 -7.33
C GLY A 368 -7.43 -4.08 -6.18
N TYR A 369 -6.70 -4.18 -5.05
CA TYR A 369 -6.95 -3.31 -3.89
C TYR A 369 -5.66 -2.76 -3.26
N TYR A 370 -5.07 -1.75 -3.92
CA TYR A 370 -3.85 -1.13 -3.42
C TYR A 370 -3.88 0.39 -3.35
N PRO A 371 -3.21 0.97 -2.34
CA PRO A 371 -3.06 2.40 -2.23
C PRO A 371 -2.08 2.93 -3.29
N GLN A 372 -2.38 4.11 -3.83
CA GLN A 372 -1.40 4.84 -4.60
C GLN A 372 -0.33 5.39 -3.66
N ILE A 373 0.91 5.48 -4.15
CA ILE A 373 1.98 6.16 -3.41
C ILE A 373 1.59 7.62 -3.21
N HIS A 374 1.77 8.10 -1.98
CA HIS A 374 1.57 9.49 -1.62
C HIS A 374 2.83 10.26 -2.00
N TRP A 375 2.74 11.02 -3.09
CA TRP A 375 3.89 11.76 -3.60
C TRP A 375 3.96 13.16 -2.99
N HIS A 376 5.16 13.60 -2.62
CA HIS A 376 5.48 14.99 -2.31
C HIS A 376 6.08 15.70 -3.54
N LYS A 377 6.30 17.01 -3.40
CA LYS A 377 7.09 17.84 -4.30
C LYS A 377 8.50 18.00 -3.70
N SER A 378 9.42 17.05 -3.89
CA SER A 378 10.81 17.20 -3.40
C SER A 378 11.67 17.84 -4.46
N THR A 379 12.50 18.77 -4.00
CA THR A 379 13.65 19.35 -4.70
C THR A 379 14.99 18.83 -4.14
N VAL A 380 14.99 17.88 -3.19
CA VAL A 380 16.10 17.58 -2.25
C VAL A 380 17.09 16.49 -2.76
N ILE A 381 17.06 16.12 -4.04
CA ILE A 381 17.88 15.01 -4.57
C ILE A 381 19.39 15.30 -4.46
N GLY A 382 19.80 16.57 -4.54
CA GLY A 382 21.22 16.98 -4.50
C GLY A 382 21.97 16.47 -3.26
N ASN A 383 21.34 16.56 -2.08
CA ASN A 383 21.99 16.24 -0.81
C ASN A 383 22.27 14.74 -0.65
N LYS A 384 21.37 13.85 -1.12
CA LYS A 384 21.57 12.40 -1.02
C LYS A 384 22.60 11.88 -2.03
N LEU A 385 22.64 12.45 -3.24
CA LEU A 385 23.68 12.11 -4.22
C LEU A 385 25.06 12.46 -3.67
N ALA A 386 25.21 13.65 -3.08
CA ALA A 386 26.45 14.08 -2.43
C ALA A 386 26.83 13.17 -1.26
N ALA A 387 25.88 12.85 -0.36
CA ALA A 387 26.12 11.95 0.77
C ALA A 387 26.52 10.53 0.31
N PHE A 388 25.90 10.01 -0.75
CA PHE A 388 26.22 8.70 -1.30
C PHE A 388 27.59 8.70 -2.01
N LYS A 389 27.91 9.75 -2.80
CA LYS A 389 29.26 9.98 -3.35
C LYS A 389 30.30 9.97 -2.24
N GLN A 390 30.08 10.74 -1.16
CA GLN A 390 31.00 10.79 -0.01
C GLN A 390 31.16 9.43 0.67
N LYS A 391 30.07 8.67 0.83
CA LYS A 391 30.13 7.31 1.38
C LYS A 391 30.96 6.36 0.52
N ILE A 392 30.85 6.47 -0.80
CA ILE A 392 31.66 5.67 -1.73
C ILE A 392 33.13 6.07 -1.63
N LEU A 393 33.43 7.37 -1.66
CA LEU A 393 34.80 7.90 -1.57
C LEU A 393 35.50 7.52 -0.26
N THR A 394 34.74 7.41 0.84
CA THR A 394 35.26 6.97 2.15
C THR A 394 35.30 5.45 2.34
N ASP A 395 34.73 4.66 1.41
CA ASP A 395 34.85 3.20 1.45
C ASP A 395 36.29 2.81 1.10
N LYS A 396 36.98 2.15 2.03
CA LYS A 396 38.37 1.69 1.86
C LYS A 396 38.56 0.84 0.60
N THR A 397 37.52 0.16 0.13
CA THR A 397 37.56 -0.60 -1.13
C THR A 397 37.62 0.30 -2.36
N TYR A 398 37.05 1.50 -2.31
CA TYR A 398 37.15 2.46 -3.42
C TYR A 398 38.55 3.07 -3.48
N ALA A 399 39.14 3.40 -2.33
CA ALA A 399 40.50 3.93 -2.24
C ALA A 399 41.58 2.96 -2.75
N LEU A 400 41.38 1.65 -2.56
CA LEU A 400 42.28 0.59 -3.04
C LEU A 400 42.25 0.39 -4.57
N LEU A 401 41.23 0.94 -5.25
CA LEU A 401 40.94 0.68 -6.66
C LEU A 401 40.97 1.98 -7.51
N SER A 402 41.61 3.02 -6.97
CA SER A 402 41.90 4.32 -7.59
C SER A 402 42.85 4.18 -8.80
N PRO A 403 42.94 5.18 -9.72
CA PRO A 403 43.16 5.00 -11.17
C PRO A 403 44.57 4.57 -11.63
N ASP A 404 45.46 4.15 -10.75
CA ASP A 404 46.86 3.83 -11.09
C ASP A 404 47.09 2.38 -11.57
N TRP A 405 46.03 1.64 -11.92
CA TRP A 405 46.18 0.25 -12.41
C TRP A 405 46.81 0.11 -13.78
N ALA A 406 46.82 1.18 -14.58
CA ALA A 406 47.38 1.17 -15.92
C ALA A 406 48.83 1.70 -15.99
N SER A 407 49.38 2.21 -14.87
CA SER A 407 50.74 2.74 -14.82
C SER A 407 51.77 1.71 -14.34
N SER A 408 51.36 0.54 -13.83
CA SER A 408 52.30 -0.51 -13.44
C SER A 408 52.76 -1.34 -14.65
N THR A 409 54.07 -1.45 -14.83
CA THR A 409 54.70 -2.33 -15.83
C THR A 409 54.59 -3.82 -15.47
N SER A 410 54.15 -4.16 -14.25
CA SER A 410 53.96 -5.51 -13.73
C SER A 410 52.50 -5.97 -13.73
N GLU A 411 52.29 -7.29 -13.64
CA GLU A 411 50.97 -7.90 -13.40
C GLU A 411 50.26 -7.29 -12.19
N THR A 412 48.98 -6.94 -12.35
CA THR A 412 48.16 -6.35 -11.28
C THR A 412 47.32 -7.45 -10.64
N PHE A 413 47.48 -7.61 -9.33
CA PHE A 413 46.75 -8.59 -8.54
C PHE A 413 45.56 -7.95 -7.85
N ILE A 414 44.37 -8.52 -8.05
CA ILE A 414 43.13 -8.07 -7.39
C ILE A 414 42.35 -9.27 -6.88
N SER A 415 41.67 -9.12 -5.74
CA SER A 415 40.71 -10.15 -5.32
C SER A 415 39.40 -9.99 -6.08
N THR A 416 38.82 -11.11 -6.50
CA THR A 416 37.51 -11.13 -7.14
C THR A 416 36.42 -10.45 -6.30
N SER A 417 36.44 -10.63 -4.99
CA SER A 417 35.49 -9.97 -4.08
C SER A 417 35.61 -8.44 -4.10
N GLN A 418 36.83 -7.89 -4.11
CA GLN A 418 37.05 -6.45 -4.23
C GLN A 418 36.58 -5.91 -5.58
N LEU A 419 36.93 -6.59 -6.68
CA LEU A 419 36.50 -6.19 -8.02
C LEU A 419 34.97 -6.22 -8.17
N HIS A 420 34.32 -7.28 -7.68
CA HIS A 420 32.85 -7.39 -7.65
C HIS A 420 32.22 -6.24 -6.87
N LYS A 421 32.72 -5.95 -5.66
CA LYS A 421 32.24 -4.84 -4.83
C LYS A 421 32.39 -3.50 -5.56
N TYR A 422 33.49 -3.30 -6.28
CA TYR A 422 33.74 -2.08 -7.04
C TYR A 422 32.77 -1.89 -8.19
N PHE A 423 32.51 -2.94 -8.98
CA PHE A 423 31.46 -2.92 -10.01
C PHE A 423 30.11 -2.55 -9.43
N VAL A 424 29.72 -3.18 -8.30
CA VAL A 424 28.45 -2.87 -7.63
C VAL A 424 28.36 -1.38 -7.27
N LEU A 425 29.40 -0.82 -6.63
CA LEU A 425 29.40 0.58 -6.20
C LEU A 425 29.37 1.55 -7.37
N LYS A 426 30.20 1.34 -8.41
CA LYS A 426 30.25 2.20 -9.60
C LYS A 426 28.93 2.18 -10.37
N PHE A 427 28.34 1.00 -10.57
CA PHE A 427 27.00 0.94 -11.19
C PHE A 427 25.94 1.62 -10.32
N GLN A 428 25.93 1.39 -9.01
CA GLN A 428 24.96 2.02 -8.12
C GLN A 428 25.06 3.54 -8.16
N LEU A 429 26.28 4.09 -8.21
CA LEU A 429 26.52 5.52 -8.33
C LEU A 429 26.00 6.08 -9.66
N TYR A 430 26.36 5.42 -10.76
CA TYR A 430 25.93 5.80 -12.11
C TYR A 430 24.41 5.78 -12.25
N ILE A 431 23.75 4.71 -11.79
CA ILE A 431 22.30 4.56 -11.79
C ILE A 431 21.66 5.63 -10.89
N LEU A 432 22.21 5.90 -9.72
CA LEU A 432 21.70 6.95 -8.83
C LEU A 432 21.77 8.32 -9.49
N HIS A 433 22.85 8.64 -10.18
CA HIS A 433 23.00 9.93 -10.83
C HIS A 433 22.01 10.10 -12.00
N HIS A 434 21.96 9.14 -12.93
CA HIS A 434 21.16 9.29 -14.15
C HIS A 434 19.69 8.94 -13.98
N LEU A 435 19.38 7.89 -13.21
CA LEU A 435 18.01 7.43 -13.01
C LEU A 435 17.37 7.99 -11.73
N ARG A 436 18.14 8.71 -10.89
CA ARG A 436 17.68 9.22 -9.59
C ARG A 436 17.07 8.10 -8.76
N TYR A 437 17.74 6.96 -8.75
CA TYR A 437 17.30 5.73 -8.09
C TYR A 437 18.50 4.93 -7.59
N LEU A 438 18.46 4.47 -6.33
CA LEU A 438 19.48 3.57 -5.80
C LEU A 438 18.96 2.12 -5.78
N PRO A 439 19.46 1.24 -6.66
CA PRO A 439 19.05 -0.16 -6.67
C PRO A 439 19.54 -0.90 -5.42
N LYS A 440 18.67 -1.70 -4.81
CA LYS A 440 18.99 -2.54 -3.64
C LYS A 440 19.66 -3.87 -3.97
N THR A 441 19.87 -4.15 -5.26
CA THR A 441 20.51 -5.39 -5.71
C THR A 441 22.03 -5.22 -5.77
N LYS A 442 22.74 -6.34 -5.57
CA LYS A 442 24.17 -6.49 -5.86
C LYS A 442 24.43 -7.33 -7.12
N HIS A 443 23.37 -7.75 -7.80
CA HIS A 443 23.48 -8.60 -8.99
C HIS A 443 23.98 -7.78 -10.18
N LEU A 444 25.20 -8.05 -10.65
CA LEU A 444 25.87 -7.25 -11.67
C LEU A 444 25.08 -7.15 -12.96
N THR A 445 24.50 -8.25 -13.45
CA THR A 445 23.68 -8.23 -14.67
C THR A 445 22.47 -7.30 -14.53
N THR A 446 21.85 -7.26 -13.35
CA THR A 446 20.70 -6.37 -13.09
C THR A 446 21.13 -4.91 -13.06
N LEU A 447 22.26 -4.63 -12.37
CA LEU A 447 22.84 -3.30 -12.28
C LEU A 447 23.27 -2.77 -13.65
N LEU A 448 23.95 -3.59 -14.45
CA LEU A 448 24.30 -3.25 -15.82
C LEU A 448 23.06 -2.92 -16.64
N HIS A 449 22.04 -3.77 -16.64
CA HIS A 449 20.83 -3.52 -17.42
C HIS A 449 20.18 -2.18 -17.01
N LEU A 450 20.17 -1.85 -15.72
CA LEU A 450 19.71 -0.54 -15.27
C LEU A 450 20.62 0.60 -15.73
N ALA A 451 21.94 0.41 -15.76
CA ALA A 451 22.88 1.39 -16.29
C ALA A 451 22.67 1.62 -17.79
N LEU A 452 22.45 0.56 -18.58
CA LEU A 452 22.10 0.67 -20.00
C LEU A 452 20.74 1.35 -20.20
N TYR A 453 19.76 1.08 -19.32
CA TYR A 453 18.47 1.76 -19.30
C TYR A 453 18.58 3.26 -18.95
N ALA A 454 19.66 3.71 -18.32
CA ALA A 454 19.86 5.14 -18.06
C ALA A 454 19.83 5.99 -19.34
N GLN A 455 20.06 5.37 -20.51
CA GLN A 455 19.90 5.97 -21.85
C GLN A 455 20.59 7.34 -21.98
N ASN A 456 21.77 7.47 -21.40
CA ASN A 456 22.65 8.62 -21.61
C ASN A 456 23.55 8.39 -22.84
N LYS A 457 24.38 9.38 -23.16
CA LYS A 457 25.25 9.36 -24.35
C LYS A 457 26.25 8.20 -24.31
N GLU A 458 26.59 7.76 -23.11
CA GLU A 458 27.61 6.76 -22.82
C GLU A 458 27.08 5.32 -22.92
N ALA A 459 25.75 5.11 -23.00
CA ALA A 459 25.14 3.78 -22.94
C ALA A 459 25.62 2.83 -24.05
N ALA A 460 25.86 3.33 -25.27
CA ALA A 460 26.37 2.53 -26.38
C ALA A 460 27.81 2.07 -26.14
N THR A 461 28.66 2.99 -25.67
CA THR A 461 30.06 2.71 -25.28
C THR A 461 30.11 1.72 -24.13
N LEU A 462 29.28 1.93 -23.10
CA LEU A 462 29.17 1.03 -21.95
C LEU A 462 28.75 -0.39 -22.39
N HIS A 463 27.81 -0.50 -23.33
CA HIS A 463 27.39 -1.79 -23.87
C HIS A 463 28.51 -2.52 -24.62
N LEU A 464 29.31 -1.79 -25.41
CA LEU A 464 30.44 -2.35 -26.15
C LEU A 464 31.54 -2.83 -25.20
N GLN A 465 31.96 -1.99 -24.25
CA GLN A 465 32.98 -2.34 -23.25
C GLN A 465 32.53 -3.51 -22.37
N PHE A 466 31.24 -3.55 -22.02
CA PHE A 466 30.67 -4.68 -21.31
C PHE A 466 30.80 -5.98 -22.10
N LYS A 467 30.47 -6.00 -23.40
CA LYS A 467 30.61 -7.22 -24.22
C LYS A 467 32.04 -7.77 -24.24
N GLN A 468 33.04 -6.89 -24.15
CA GLN A 468 34.45 -7.27 -24.09
C GLN A 468 34.82 -7.88 -22.72
N LEU A 469 34.34 -7.27 -21.63
CA LEU A 469 34.67 -7.68 -20.26
C LEU A 469 33.80 -8.83 -19.72
N TYR A 470 32.62 -9.06 -20.29
CA TYR A 470 31.58 -9.92 -19.70
C TYR A 470 32.03 -11.38 -19.46
N PRO A 471 32.55 -12.11 -20.47
CA PRO A 471 32.87 -13.53 -20.31
C PRO A 471 34.06 -13.77 -19.36
N LEU A 472 35.00 -12.83 -19.31
CA LEU A 472 36.26 -12.98 -18.60
C LEU A 472 36.19 -12.54 -17.14
N LEU A 473 35.41 -11.49 -16.85
CA LEU A 473 35.48 -10.81 -15.56
C LEU A 473 34.14 -10.76 -14.85
N PHE A 474 33.02 -10.56 -15.55
CA PHE A 474 31.72 -10.42 -14.87
C PHE A 474 31.15 -11.75 -14.41
N ASP A 475 31.13 -12.77 -15.27
CA ASP A 475 30.67 -14.10 -14.89
C ASP A 475 31.63 -14.71 -13.85
N TYR A 476 32.94 -14.65 -14.11
CA TYR A 476 33.96 -15.10 -13.15
C TYR A 476 33.83 -14.42 -11.79
N THR A 477 33.65 -13.09 -11.74
CA THR A 477 33.49 -12.38 -10.47
C THR A 477 32.16 -12.58 -9.78
N ALA A 478 31.10 -12.88 -10.51
CA ALA A 478 29.82 -13.25 -9.94
C ALA A 478 29.89 -14.63 -9.26
N ASP A 479 30.61 -15.58 -9.87
CA ASP A 479 30.74 -16.96 -9.39
C ASP A 479 31.73 -17.09 -8.22
N HIS A 480 32.81 -16.29 -8.21
CA HIS A 480 33.87 -16.35 -7.19
C HIS A 480 33.87 -15.16 -6.21
N LYS A 481 32.71 -14.52 -6.00
CA LYS A 481 32.57 -13.29 -5.19
C LYS A 481 32.98 -13.41 -3.71
N GLU A 482 33.05 -14.64 -3.17
CA GLU A 482 33.45 -14.92 -1.78
C GLU A 482 34.97 -15.10 -1.64
N GLU A 483 35.71 -15.14 -2.76
CA GLU A 483 37.17 -15.29 -2.76
C GLU A 483 37.86 -13.96 -2.37
N LYS A 484 38.56 -14.02 -1.23
CA LYS A 484 39.20 -12.85 -0.59
C LYS A 484 40.71 -12.76 -0.84
N LYS A 485 41.31 -13.80 -1.43
CA LYS A 485 42.74 -13.81 -1.79
C LYS A 485 42.92 -13.09 -3.14
N TYR A 486 44.12 -12.58 -3.40
CA TYR A 486 44.53 -12.01 -4.68
C TYR A 486 44.62 -13.11 -5.74
N ASN A 487 43.46 -13.51 -6.25
CA ASN A 487 43.27 -14.69 -7.09
C ASN A 487 43.14 -14.34 -8.59
N LEU A 488 42.99 -13.06 -8.92
CA LEU A 488 42.85 -12.59 -10.29
C LEU A 488 44.10 -11.81 -10.70
N VAL A 489 44.78 -12.33 -11.72
CA VAL A 489 45.89 -11.67 -12.40
C VAL A 489 45.31 -10.92 -13.60
N LEU A 490 45.49 -9.60 -13.62
CA LEU A 490 45.08 -8.77 -14.73
C LEU A 490 46.29 -8.46 -15.60
N ASP A 491 46.25 -8.89 -16.86
CA ASP A 491 47.22 -8.41 -17.85
C ASP A 491 47.01 -6.92 -18.15
N GLN A 492 48.00 -6.29 -18.77
CA GLN A 492 47.98 -4.85 -19.05
C GLN A 492 46.79 -4.43 -19.94
N ASN A 493 46.34 -5.30 -20.85
CA ASN A 493 45.23 -5.00 -21.75
C ASN A 493 43.89 -5.00 -20.99
N THR A 494 43.68 -6.02 -20.16
CA THR A 494 42.50 -6.19 -19.31
C THR A 494 42.41 -5.08 -18.27
N ALA A 495 43.54 -4.71 -17.66
CA ALA A 495 43.63 -3.56 -16.74
C ALA A 495 43.23 -2.24 -17.43
N LYS A 496 43.72 -1.99 -18.66
CA LYS A 496 43.33 -0.82 -19.47
C LYS A 496 41.85 -0.82 -19.82
N GLN A 497 41.30 -1.96 -20.24
CA GLN A 497 39.87 -2.08 -20.57
C GLN A 497 38.98 -1.85 -19.33
N LEU A 498 39.38 -2.39 -18.18
CA LEU A 498 38.71 -2.13 -16.90
C LEU A 498 38.75 -0.64 -16.54
N GLN A 499 39.90 0.00 -16.67
CA GLN A 499 40.03 1.43 -16.40
C GLN A 499 39.10 2.25 -17.30
N GLN A 500 39.11 2.00 -18.61
CA GLN A 500 38.20 2.66 -19.57
C GLN A 500 36.72 2.45 -19.21
N PHE A 501 36.35 1.22 -18.82
CA PHE A 501 35.01 0.89 -18.37
C PHE A 501 34.60 1.70 -17.14
N PHE A 502 35.48 1.79 -16.13
CA PHE A 502 35.20 2.55 -14.93
C PHE A 502 35.15 4.06 -15.18
N THR A 503 36.01 4.60 -16.04
CA THR A 503 35.96 6.01 -16.49
C THR A 503 34.63 6.30 -17.18
N THR A 504 34.10 5.37 -17.97
CA THR A 504 32.78 5.53 -18.62
C THR A 504 31.63 5.55 -17.61
N LEU A 505 31.81 4.93 -16.45
CA LEU A 505 30.86 4.97 -15.33
C LEU A 505 31.09 6.16 -14.39
N GLU A 506 32.09 7.01 -14.63
CA GLU A 506 32.32 8.18 -13.79
C GLU A 506 31.26 9.24 -14.00
N VAL A 507 30.93 9.89 -12.89
CA VAL A 507 29.86 10.87 -12.80
C VAL A 507 30.48 12.17 -12.32
N HIS A 508 30.66 13.13 -13.23
CA HIS A 508 31.10 14.48 -12.92
C HIS A 508 29.98 15.26 -12.22
#